data_AF-A0A0S4PWP9-F1
#
_entry.id   AF-A0A0S4PWP9-F1
#
_cell.length_a   1.000
_cell.length_b   1.000
_cell.length_c   1.000
_cell.angle_alpha   90.00
_cell.angle_beta   90.00
_cell.angle_gamma   90.00
#
_symmetry.space_group_name_H-M   'P 1'
#
loop_
_entity.id
_entity.type
_entity.pdbx_description
1 polymer ?
#
loop_
_entity_poly.entity_id
_entity_poly.type
_entity_poly.pdbx_seq_one_letter_code
_entity_poly.pdbx_strand_id
1 'polypeptide(L)' 'MTYTKYYNIPLGTMIGASDRKSLFGLWFEGQKYIAPIQEAQQKELPVFKQQSNG' A
#
# COMPACT_ATOMS: atom_id res chain seq x y z
N MET A 1 -16.33 -19.21 -9.38
CA MET A 1 -16.02 -19.84 -8.08
C MET A 1 -14.69 -19.27 -7.61
N THR A 2 -14.65 -18.70 -6.42
CA THR A 2 -13.45 -18.05 -5.87
C THR A 2 -12.64 -19.04 -5.05
N TYR A 3 -11.32 -19.06 -5.29
CA TYR A 3 -10.35 -19.89 -4.60
C TYR A 3 -9.47 -19.02 -3.73
N THR A 4 -9.47 -19.29 -2.43
CA THR A 4 -8.59 -18.64 -1.46
C THR A 4 -7.57 -19.66 -0.97
N LYS A 5 -6.28 -19.29 -0.99
CA LYS A 5 -5.20 -20.13 -0.48
C LYS A 5 -4.29 -19.36 0.45
N TYR A 6 -3.93 -20.02 1.54
CA TYR A 6 -3.03 -19.53 2.58
C TYR A 6 -1.64 -20.13 2.40
N TYR A 7 -0.62 -19.30 2.53
CA TYR A 7 0.77 -19.68 2.45
C TYR A 7 1.50 -19.14 3.68
N ASN A 8 1.97 -20.04 4.54
CA ASN A 8 2.78 -19.66 5.70
C ASN A 8 4.23 -19.59 5.26
N ILE A 9 4.76 -18.37 5.14
CA ILE A 9 6.16 -18.12 4.82
C ILE A 9 6.82 -17.37 5.97
N PRO A 10 8.17 -17.33 6.07
CA PRO A 10 8.88 -16.69 7.18
C PRO A 10 8.50 -15.21 7.44
N LEU A 11 7.94 -14.53 6.43
CA LEU A 11 7.52 -13.13 6.49
C LEU A 11 6.06 -12.95 6.97
N GLY A 12 5.32 -14.03 7.21
CA GLY A 12 3.91 -14.03 7.62
C GLY A 12 3.02 -14.87 6.70
N THR A 13 1.71 -14.85 6.98
CA THR A 13 0.70 -15.57 6.18
C THR A 13 0.35 -14.76 4.94
N MET A 14 0.59 -15.30 3.75
CA MET A 14 0.16 -14.72 2.48
C MET A 14 -1.15 -15.38 2.02
N ILE A 15 -2.11 -14.55 1.62
CA ILE A 15 -3.44 -14.94 1.17
C ILE A 15 -3.58 -14.58 -0.30
N GLY A 16 -3.84 -15.59 -1.14
CA GLY A 16 -4.11 -15.40 -2.57
C GLY A 16 -5.56 -15.72 -2.91
N ALA A 17 -6.19 -14.89 -3.75
CA ALA A 17 -7.54 -15.06 -4.26
C ALA A 17 -7.56 -15.10 -5.81
N SER A 18 -8.17 -16.15 -6.36
CA SER A 18 -8.22 -16.41 -7.81
C SER A 18 -9.55 -17.03 -8.24
N ASP A 19 -9.92 -16.88 -9.52
CA ASP A 19 -11.06 -17.53 -10.16
C ASP A 19 -10.66 -18.69 -11.10
N ARG A 20 -9.51 -19.32 -10.84
CA ARG A 20 -8.81 -20.33 -11.67
C ARG A 20 -8.19 -19.82 -12.97
N LYS A 21 -8.69 -18.72 -13.54
CA LYS A 21 -8.16 -18.14 -14.77
C LYS A 21 -7.15 -17.03 -14.48
N SER A 22 -7.44 -16.23 -13.45
CA SER A 22 -6.64 -15.08 -13.09
C SER A 22 -6.48 -14.96 -11.57
N LEU A 23 -5.31 -14.51 -11.12
CA LEU A 23 -5.11 -14.04 -9.74
C LEU A 23 -5.60 -12.59 -9.66
N PHE A 24 -6.55 -12.31 -8.78
CA PHE A 24 -7.10 -10.96 -8.62
C PHE A 24 -6.90 -10.38 -7.22
N GLY A 25 -6.38 -11.17 -6.27
CA GLY A 25 -6.04 -10.67 -4.95
C GLY A 25 -4.83 -11.38 -4.36
N LEU A 26 -3.94 -10.61 -3.76
CA LEU A 26 -2.77 -11.10 -3.03
C LEU A 26 -2.47 -10.13 -1.89
N TRP A 27 -2.49 -10.59 -0.65
CA TRP A 27 -2.19 -9.76 0.53
C TRP A 27 -1.62 -10.60 1.67
N PHE A 28 -0.96 -9.95 2.63
CA PHE A 28 -0.55 -10.59 3.87
C PHE A 28 -1.62 -10.44 4.95
N GLU A 29 -1.80 -11.47 5.74
CA GLU A 29 -2.64 -11.43 6.93
C GLU A 29 -2.06 -10.44 7.95
N GLY A 30 -2.90 -9.57 8.51
CA GLY A 30 -2.48 -8.55 9.48
C GLY A 30 -1.82 -7.30 8.89
N GLN A 31 -1.57 -7.22 7.57
CA GLN A 31 -1.08 -5.99 6.92
C GLN A 31 -2.20 -4.96 6.70
N LYS A 32 -2.69 -4.36 7.79
CA LYS A 32 -3.20 -2.99 7.76
C LYS A 32 -2.06 -2.07 8.21
N TYR A 33 -1.07 -1.85 7.35
CA TYR A 33 -0.16 -0.71 7.51
C TYR A 33 -0.95 0.55 7.13
N ILE A 34 -1.83 0.96 8.03
CA ILE A 34 -2.24 2.35 8.10
C ILE A 34 -1.00 3.03 8.65
N ALA A 35 -0.14 3.55 7.77
CA ALA A 35 0.87 4.49 8.22
C ALA A 35 0.15 5.49 9.11
N PRO A 36 0.64 5.79 10.33
CA PRO A 36 0.04 6.86 11.11
C PRO A 36 -0.07 8.04 10.18
N ILE A 37 -1.28 8.60 10.04
CA ILE A 37 -1.49 9.80 9.27
C ILE A 37 -0.67 10.85 10.00
N GLN A 38 0.59 11.02 9.59
CA GLN A 38 1.43 12.08 10.10
C GLN A 38 0.68 13.34 9.68
N GLU A 39 0.19 14.12 10.64
CA GLU A 39 -0.45 15.40 10.35
C GLU A 39 0.45 16.13 9.36
N ALA A 40 -0.07 16.36 8.15
CA ALA A 40 0.72 16.95 7.09
C ALA A 40 1.07 18.36 7.53
N GLN A 41 2.30 18.55 8.01
CA GLN A 41 2.78 19.87 8.39
C GLN A 41 2.95 20.67 7.11
N GLN A 42 2.14 21.73 6.96
CA GLN A 42 2.27 22.65 5.84
C GLN A 42 3.68 23.25 5.86
N LYS A 43 4.49 22.84 4.88
CA LYS A 43 5.86 23.32 4.71
C LYS A 43 5.95 24.01 3.37
N GLU A 44 6.44 25.24 3.37
CA GLU A 44 6.75 25.95 2.13
C GLU A 44 7.87 25.21 1.38
N LEU A 45 7.53 24.63 0.24
CA LEU A 45 8.51 23.99 -0.62
C LEU A 45 9.42 25.07 -1.25
N PRO A 46 10.74 24.84 -1.33
CA PRO A 46 11.67 25.81 -1.92
C PRO A 46 11.33 26.23 -3.35
N VAL A 47 10.63 25.38 -4.10
CA VAL A 47 10.15 25.65 -5.47
C VAL A 47 9.17 26.84 -5.53
N PHE A 48 8.47 27.14 -4.43
CA PHE A 48 7.57 28.29 -4.34
C PHE A 48 8.27 29.58 -3.91
N LYS A 49 9.58 29.54 -3.61
CA LYS A 49 10.37 30.73 -3.25
C LYS A 49 10.91 31.49 -4.46
N GLN A 50 10.76 30.96 -5.67
CA GLN A 50 11.17 31.64 -6.90
C GLN A 50 9.97 32.31 -7.59
N GLN A 51 9.48 33.39 -6.98
CA GLN A 51 8.73 34.41 -7.71
C GLN A 51 9.21 35.80 -7.28
N SER A 52 10.32 36.24 -7.87
CA SER A 52 10.58 37.66 -8.15
C SER A 52 11.66 37.74 -9.22
N ASN A 53 11.28 38.13 -10.43
CA ASN A 53 11.95 39.13 -11.26
C ASN A 53 11.38 39.08 -12.68
N GLY A 54 10.32 39.86 -12.89
CA GLY A 54 9.83 40.33 -14.18
C GLY A 54 9.39 41.76 -14.01
#